data_AF-A0A2C9WXD8-F1
#
_entry.id   AF-A0A2C9WXD8-F1
#
_cell.length_a   1.000
_cell.length_b   1.000
_cell.length_c   1.000
_cell.angle_alpha   90.00
_cell.angle_beta   90.00
_cell.angle_gamma   90.00
#
_symmetry.space_group_name_H-M   'P 1'
#
loop_
_entity.id
_entity.type
_entity.pdbx_description
1 polymer ?
#
loop_
_entity_poly.entity_id
_entity_poly.type
_entity_poly.pdbx_seq_one_letter_code
_entity_poly.pdbx_strand_id
1 'polypeptide(L)'
;MIIITCDQGSTEWHQARAGCITASMFGDARARLKSGANKGQPTSAALDYAFKLAVERISGQPLDGGFETWQMKRGHELEPEARMEHEIQTALIIQRAGFVTTDAGMLGANADG
;
A
#
# COMPACT_ATOMS: atom_id res chain seq x y z
N MET A 1 0.38 14.69 -9.38
CA MET A 1 -0.28 13.78 -8.42
C MET A 1 -1.59 13.33 -9.02
N ILE A 2 -1.88 12.03 -8.99
CA ILE A 2 -3.12 11.45 -9.53
C ILE A 2 -3.93 10.89 -8.35
N ILE A 3 -5.22 11.24 -8.26
CA ILE A 3 -6.16 10.70 -7.26
C ILE A 3 -7.07 9.71 -7.98
N ILE A 4 -7.10 8.48 -7.47
CA ILE A 4 -7.92 7.39 -8.00
C ILE A 4 -9.02 7.11 -6.98
N THR A 5 -10.20 7.64 -7.24
CA THR A 5 -11.39 7.44 -6.41
C THR A 5 -11.94 6.04 -6.65
N CYS A 6 -11.62 5.12 -5.73
CA CYS A 6 -12.07 3.74 -5.73
C CYS A 6 -12.21 3.26 -4.29
N ASP A 7 -13.09 2.29 -4.06
CA ASP A 7 -13.24 1.72 -2.72
C ASP A 7 -12.01 0.88 -2.36
N GLN A 8 -11.50 1.04 -1.15
CA GLN A 8 -10.39 0.24 -0.66
C GLN A 8 -10.76 -1.25 -0.71
N GLY A 9 -9.89 -2.06 -1.32
CA GLY A 9 -10.12 -3.49 -1.54
C GLY A 9 -10.98 -3.83 -2.77
N SER A 10 -11.47 -2.85 -3.52
CA SER A 10 -12.12 -3.09 -4.81
C SER A 10 -11.15 -3.60 -5.88
N THR A 11 -11.68 -4.19 -6.95
CA THR A 11 -10.87 -4.63 -8.11
C THR A 11 -10.13 -3.45 -8.73
N GLU A 12 -10.78 -2.30 -8.84
CA GLU A 12 -10.22 -1.06 -9.36
C GLU A 12 -9.06 -0.56 -8.48
N TRP A 13 -9.19 -0.71 -7.16
CA TRP A 13 -8.14 -0.37 -6.21
C TRP A 13 -6.92 -1.30 -6.33
N HIS A 14 -7.15 -2.61 -6.47
CA HIS A 14 -6.07 -3.57 -6.72
C HIS A 14 -5.37 -3.31 -8.05
N GLN A 15 -6.13 -3.01 -9.09
CA GLN A 15 -5.62 -2.68 -10.41
C GLN A 15 -4.80 -1.38 -10.41
N ALA A 16 -5.27 -0.34 -9.72
CA ALA A 16 -4.57 0.94 -9.59
C ALA A 16 -3.21 0.81 -8.88
N ARG A 17 -3.06 -0.20 -8.01
CA ARG A 17 -1.84 -0.47 -7.26
C ARG A 17 -0.85 -1.37 -8.00
N ALA A 18 -1.27 -2.05 -9.06
CA ALA A 18 -0.42 -2.99 -9.79
C ALA A 18 0.84 -2.30 -10.31
N GLY A 19 2.02 -2.80 -9.92
CA GLY A 19 3.31 -2.25 -10.33
C GLY A 19 3.73 -0.96 -9.60
N CYS A 20 2.92 -0.47 -8.66
CA CYS A 20 3.18 0.73 -7.86
C CYS A 20 3.81 0.38 -6.51
N ILE A 21 4.85 1.12 -6.10
CA ILE A 21 5.40 1.01 -4.75
C ILE A 21 4.46 1.72 -3.79
N THR A 22 3.82 0.97 -2.89
CA THR A 22 2.81 1.51 -1.97
C THR A 22 3.42 1.93 -0.64
N ALA A 23 2.86 2.95 0.02
CA ALA A 23 3.29 3.48 1.33
C ALA A 23 3.69 2.38 2.34
N SER A 24 2.84 1.36 2.51
CA SER A 24 3.06 0.24 3.42
C SER A 24 4.29 -0.62 3.10
N MET A 25 4.74 -0.64 1.84
CA MET A 25 5.84 -1.48 1.35
C MET A 25 7.17 -0.71 1.22
N PHE A 26 7.20 0.62 1.44
CA PHE A 26 8.44 1.40 1.35
C PHE A 26 9.50 0.97 2.37
N GLY A 27 9.07 0.43 3.51
CA GLY A 27 9.98 -0.17 4.50
C GLY A 27 10.77 -1.32 3.89
N ASP A 28 10.05 -2.29 3.31
CA ASP A 28 10.63 -3.47 2.67
C ASP A 28 11.41 -3.10 1.41
N ALA A 29 10.87 -2.22 0.56
CA ALA A 29 11.52 -1.81 -0.69
C ALA A 29 12.89 -1.15 -0.47
N ARG A 30 13.11 -0.51 0.69
CA ARG A 30 14.39 0.12 1.05
C ARG A 30 15.23 -0.72 2.01
N ALA A 31 14.73 -1.88 2.45
CA ALA A 31 15.41 -2.69 3.45
C ALA A 31 16.75 -3.22 2.92
N ARG A 32 17.79 -3.12 3.76
CA ARG A 32 19.14 -3.61 3.47
C ARG A 32 19.65 -4.49 4.60
N LEU A 33 20.49 -5.47 4.24
CA LEU A 33 21.18 -6.31 5.21
C LEU A 33 22.11 -5.46 6.08
N LYS A 34 21.97 -5.59 7.39
CA LYS A 34 22.69 -4.76 8.39
C LYS A 34 24.05 -5.34 8.78
N SER A 35 24.30 -6.62 8.53
CA SER A 35 25.49 -7.37 8.94
C SER A 35 25.85 -8.47 7.93
N GLY A 36 27.01 -9.11 8.14
CA GLY A 36 27.52 -10.20 7.31
C GLY A 36 28.25 -9.74 6.04
N ALA A 37 28.71 -10.70 5.23
CA ALA A 37 29.48 -10.44 4.02
C ALA A 37 28.71 -9.60 2.97
N ASN A 38 27.38 -9.69 2.99
CA ASN A 38 26.49 -8.99 2.06
C ASN A 38 25.91 -7.70 2.67
N LYS A 39 26.53 -7.13 3.71
CA LYS A 39 26.06 -5.89 4.33
C LYS A 39 25.86 -4.79 3.28
N GLY A 40 24.72 -4.11 3.37
CA GLY A 40 24.33 -3.06 2.43
C GLY A 40 23.59 -3.57 1.19
N GLN A 41 23.58 -4.88 0.90
CA GLN A 41 22.74 -5.44 -0.15
C GLN A 41 21.25 -5.42 0.24
N PRO A 42 20.31 -5.40 -0.73
CA PRO A 42 18.88 -5.54 -0.45
C PRO A 42 18.58 -6.84 0.33
N THR A 43 17.54 -6.81 1.17
CA THR A 43 17.04 -8.04 1.82
C THR A 43 16.35 -8.95 0.80
N SER A 44 16.14 -10.22 1.14
CA SER A 44 15.35 -11.14 0.31
C SER A 44 13.94 -10.60 0.07
N ALA A 45 13.28 -10.09 1.11
CA ALA A 45 11.94 -9.47 0.99
C ALA A 45 11.92 -8.28 0.03
N ALA A 46 12.97 -7.45 0.02
CA ALA A 46 13.10 -6.35 -0.94
C ALA A 46 13.21 -6.87 -2.39
N LEU A 47 13.96 -7.96 -2.61
CA LEU A 47 14.11 -8.58 -3.91
C LEU A 47 12.81 -9.26 -4.36
N ASP A 48 12.16 -10.02 -3.48
CA ASP A 48 10.87 -10.68 -3.76
C ASP A 48 9.80 -9.64 -4.14
N TYR A 49 9.74 -8.52 -3.41
CA TYR A 49 8.85 -7.42 -3.74
C TYR A 49 9.20 -6.76 -5.08
N ALA A 50 10.49 -6.57 -5.38
CA ALA A 50 10.93 -6.03 -6.67
C ALA A 50 10.56 -6.96 -7.84
N PHE A 51 10.70 -8.28 -7.67
CA PHE A 51 10.26 -9.27 -8.66
C PHE A 51 8.75 -9.22 -8.88
N LYS A 52 7.95 -9.18 -7.81
CA LYS A 52 6.50 -9.02 -7.91
C LYS A 52 6.13 -7.79 -8.73
N LEU A 53 6.68 -6.62 -8.39
CA LEU A 53 6.40 -5.37 -9.11
C LEU A 53 6.84 -5.42 -10.57
N ALA A 54 7.97 -6.08 -10.88
CA ALA A 54 8.42 -6.26 -12.26
C ALA A 54 7.40 -7.06 -13.08
N VAL A 55 6.86 -8.14 -12.51
CA VAL A 55 5.84 -8.95 -13.20
C VAL A 55 4.54 -8.17 -13.34
N GLU A 56 4.07 -7.47 -12.30
CA GLU A 56 2.85 -6.64 -12.37
C GLU A 56 2.95 -5.54 -13.44
N ARG A 57 4.15 -4.95 -13.63
CA ARG A 57 4.39 -3.95 -14.68
C ARG A 57 4.38 -4.56 -16.08
N ILE A 58 4.86 -5.79 -16.23
CA ILE A 58 4.87 -6.50 -17.52
C ILE A 58 3.47 -6.98 -17.88
N SER A 59 2.74 -7.57 -16.92
CA SER A 59 1.39 -8.08 -17.14
C SER A 59 0.33 -6.98 -17.18
N GLY A 60 0.59 -5.84 -16.54
CA GLY A 60 -0.40 -4.80 -16.30
C GLY A 60 -1.52 -5.26 -15.36
N GLN A 61 -1.31 -6.32 -14.58
CA GLN A 61 -2.31 -6.95 -13.70
C GLN A 61 -1.69 -7.24 -12.33
N PRO A 62 -2.45 -7.12 -11.23
CA PRO A 62 -1.97 -7.51 -9.91
C PRO A 62 -1.66 -9.01 -9.86
N LEU A 63 -0.55 -9.39 -9.23
CA LEU A 63 -0.11 -10.79 -9.22
C LEU A 63 -0.83 -11.65 -8.18
N ASP A 64 -1.31 -11.02 -7.09
CA ASP A 64 -1.82 -11.72 -5.92
C ASP A 64 -3.32 -11.46 -5.74
N GLY A 65 -4.07 -12.51 -5.38
CA GLY A 65 -5.51 -12.47 -5.08
C GLY A 65 -5.87 -11.91 -3.70
N GLY A 66 -4.99 -11.10 -3.10
CA GLY A 66 -5.14 -10.59 -1.74
C GLY A 66 -4.88 -11.66 -0.67
N PHE A 67 -4.22 -11.27 0.42
CA PHE A 67 -4.12 -12.07 1.64
C PHE A 67 -4.62 -11.20 2.77
N GLU A 68 -5.63 -11.67 3.50
CA GLU A 68 -6.19 -10.98 4.66
C GLU A 68 -5.90 -11.81 5.91
N THR A 69 -5.16 -11.22 6.85
CA THR A 69 -5.01 -11.78 8.20
C THR A 69 -6.19 -11.38 9.07
N TRP A 70 -6.39 -12.07 10.20
CA TRP A 70 -7.40 -11.68 11.18
C TRP A 70 -7.22 -10.22 11.66
N GLN A 71 -5.97 -9.77 11.81
CA GLN A 71 -5.65 -8.39 12.18
C GLN A 71 -6.09 -7.38 11.12
N MET A 72 -5.91 -7.72 9.84
CA MET A 72 -6.35 -6.85 8.73
C MET A 72 -7.87 -6.75 8.69
N LYS A 73 -8.57 -7.90 8.78
CA LYS A 73 -10.03 -7.94 8.81
C LYS A 73 -10.60 -7.12 9.96
N ARG A 74 -10.10 -7.34 11.18
CA ARG A 74 -10.51 -6.59 12.36
C ARG A 74 -10.22 -5.08 12.21
N GLY A 75 -9.10 -4.72 11.56
CA GLY A 75 -8.79 -3.34 11.24
C GLY A 75 -9.85 -2.69 10.36
N HIS A 76 -10.25 -3.36 9.27
CA HIS A 76 -11.32 -2.88 8.38
C HIS A 76 -12.65 -2.71 9.11
N GLU A 77 -13.01 -3.63 10.01
CA GLU A 77 -14.25 -3.56 10.80
C GLU A 77 -14.26 -2.37 11.77
N LEU A 78 -13.12 -2.04 12.38
CA LEU A 78 -13.01 -0.98 13.40
C LEU A 78 -12.69 0.41 12.85
N GLU A 79 -12.22 0.51 11.61
CA GLU A 79 -11.79 1.78 11.00
C GLU A 79 -12.89 2.88 11.03
N PRO A 80 -14.18 2.60 10.73
CA PRO A 80 -15.22 3.62 10.77
C PRO A 80 -15.43 4.22 12.17
N GLU A 81 -15.40 3.39 13.21
CA GLU A 81 -15.53 3.82 14.60
C GLU A 81 -14.30 4.61 15.06
N ALA A 82 -13.10 4.14 14.70
CA ALA A 82 -11.85 4.82 15.01
C ALA A 82 -11.78 6.22 14.37
N ARG A 83 -12.26 6.36 13.12
CA ARG A 83 -12.37 7.64 12.43
C ARG A 83 -13.37 8.57 13.10
N MET A 84 -14.57 8.07 13.43
CA MET A 84 -15.58 8.87 14.11
C MET A 84 -15.07 9.43 15.44
N GLU A 85 -14.37 8.60 16.22
CA GLU A 85 -13.74 9.05 17.47
C GLU A 85 -12.65 10.11 17.20
N HIS A 86 -11.83 9.91 16.16
CA HIS A 86 -10.82 10.89 15.77
C HIS A 86 -11.43 12.24 15.35
N GLU A 87 -12.52 12.22 14.59
CA GLU A 87 -13.28 13.42 14.19
C GLU A 87 -13.84 14.16 15.41
N ILE A 88 -14.41 13.43 16.38
CA ILE A 88 -14.92 13.99 17.64
C ILE A 88 -13.79 14.66 18.43
N GLN A 89 -12.66 13.99 18.59
CA GLN A 89 -11.53 14.49 19.37
C GLN A 89 -10.85 15.70 18.72
N THR A 90 -10.77 15.72 17.38
CA THR A 90 -10.06 16.77 16.64
C THR A 90 -10.96 17.93 16.22
N ALA A 91 -12.29 17.75 16.26
CA ALA A 91 -13.27 18.66 15.67
C ALA A 91 -13.02 18.95 14.18
N LEU A 92 -12.41 17.99 13.47
CA LEU A 92 -12.19 18.02 12.03
C LEU A 92 -13.12 17.03 11.35
N ILE A 93 -13.57 17.37 10.13
CA ILE A 93 -14.28 16.43 9.26
C ILE A 93 -13.22 15.73 8.41
N ILE A 94 -13.15 14.40 8.51
CA ILE A 94 -12.17 13.59 7.80
C ILE A 94 -12.79 13.06 6.51
N GLN A 95 -12.15 13.39 5.38
CA GLN A 95 -12.58 12.89 4.08
C GLN A 95 -11.80 11.62 3.74
N ARG A 96 -12.52 10.54 3.41
CA ARG A 96 -11.86 9.31 2.94
C ARG A 96 -11.08 9.59 1.67
N ALA A 97 -9.79 9.29 1.69
CA ALA A 97 -8.93 9.39 0.52
C ALA A 97 -9.02 8.10 -0.30
N GLY A 98 -9.06 8.25 -1.63
CA GLY A 98 -8.79 7.15 -2.55
C GLY A 98 -7.29 6.83 -2.62
N PHE A 99 -6.91 6.01 -3.61
CA PHE A 99 -5.49 5.73 -3.85
C PHE A 99 -4.84 6.91 -4.59
N VAL A 100 -3.73 7.42 -4.06
CA VAL A 100 -3.01 8.57 -4.60
C VAL A 100 -1.66 8.11 -5.15
N THR A 101 -1.30 8.56 -6.36
CA THR A 101 -0.01 8.22 -6.98
C THR A 101 0.74 9.45 -7.50
N THR A 102 2.05 9.27 -7.72
CA THR A 102 2.86 10.21 -8.52
C THR A 102 2.37 10.26 -9.96
N ASP A 103 2.70 11.33 -10.69
CA ASP A 103 2.32 11.44 -12.12
C ASP A 103 2.86 10.31 -13.01
N ALA A 104 3.98 9.69 -12.61
CA ALA A 104 4.54 8.52 -13.28
C ALA A 104 3.83 7.20 -12.91
N GLY A 105 2.88 7.20 -11.97
CA GLY A 105 2.20 5.99 -11.48
C GLY A 105 3.09 5.01 -10.70
N MET A 106 4.33 5.38 -10.38
CA MET A 106 5.34 4.46 -9.83
C MET A 106 5.30 4.34 -8.31
N LEU A 107 4.89 5.41 -7.62
CA LEU A 107 4.82 5.49 -6.16
C LEU A 107 3.41 5.93 -5.75
N GLY A 108 2.86 5.34 -4.69
CA GLY A 108 1.51 5.67 -4.25
C GLY A 108 1.20 5.34 -2.79
N ALA A 109 0.10 5.88 -2.31
CA ALA A 109 -0.37 5.75 -0.94
C ALA A 109 -1.89 5.74 -0.89
N ASN A 110 -2.44 5.06 0.11
CA ASN A 110 -3.84 5.18 0.50
C ASN A 110 -3.82 5.68 1.94
N ALA A 111 -4.28 6.91 2.16
CA ALA A 111 -4.44 7.43 3.52
C ALA A 111 -5.80 6.99 4.04
N ASP A 112 -5.90 6.72 5.35
CA ASP A 112 -7.17 6.33 5.93
C ASP A 112 -8.15 7.51 5.88
N GLY A 113 -7.69 8.75 6.06
CA GLY A 113 -8.44 9.99 5.81
C GLY A 113 -7.63 11.24 6.17
#